data_AF-R0IIS7-F1
#
_entry.id   AF-R0IIS7-F1
#
_cell.length_a   1.000
_cell.length_b   1.000
_cell.length_c   1.000
_cell.angle_alpha   90.00
_cell.angle_beta   90.00
_cell.angle_gamma   90.00
#
_symmetry.space_group_name_H-M   'P 1'
#
loop_
_entity.id
_entity.type
_entity.pdbx_description
1 polymer ?
#
loop_
_entity_poly.entity_id
_entity_poly.type
_entity_poly.pdbx_seq_one_letter_code
_entity_poly.pdbx_strand_id
1 'polypeptide(L)'
;KGLVDKGILRTEKKNFLLFDMATHPVADGGAKEEIRRRVRNVLTNRTVVLPGSQFLPEELEFRVLRTITMVCAAYAANVLENALTTLGHEARERAFAQVDELLAEYSQWPFAKRQGGSQGIGANLGQLVTDEVNGSKDKELQLEVVAACLSVFTRLDSLL
;
A
#
# COMPACT_ATOMS: atom_id res chain seq x y z
N LYS A 1 -17.49 4.16 -9.99
CA LYS A 1 -17.56 5.33 -10.89
C LYS A 1 -16.16 5.89 -11.21
N GLY A 2 -15.42 6.44 -10.24
CA GLY A 2 -14.09 7.02 -10.53
C GLY A 2 -13.06 6.09 -11.20
N LEU A 3 -13.08 4.78 -10.93
CA LEU A 3 -12.23 3.81 -11.64
C LEU A 3 -12.63 3.60 -13.11
N VAL A 4 -13.89 3.83 -13.46
CA VAL A 4 -14.37 3.83 -14.85
C VAL A 4 -13.93 5.11 -15.53
N ASP A 5 -14.11 6.25 -14.87
CA ASP A 5 -13.73 7.56 -15.40
C ASP A 5 -12.22 7.66 -15.67
N LYS A 6 -11.40 6.95 -14.88
CA LYS A 6 -9.95 6.82 -15.05
C LYS A 6 -9.52 5.71 -16.02
N GLY A 7 -10.46 5.01 -16.65
CA GLY A 7 -10.17 3.95 -17.63
C GLY A 7 -9.66 2.63 -17.06
N ILE A 8 -9.64 2.44 -15.74
CA ILE A 8 -9.21 1.18 -15.10
C ILE A 8 -10.26 0.09 -15.28
N LEU A 9 -11.53 0.46 -15.14
CA LEU A 9 -12.68 -0.41 -15.38
C LEU A 9 -13.44 0.08 -16.60
N ARG A 10 -14.15 -0.82 -17.27
CA ARG A 10 -15.14 -0.46 -18.30
C ARG A 10 -16.54 -0.78 -17.80
N THR A 11 -17.54 -0.08 -18.32
CA THR A 11 -18.94 -0.37 -18.00
C THR A 11 -19.52 -1.30 -19.06
N GLU A 12 -20.01 -2.46 -18.63
CA GLU A 12 -20.69 -3.43 -19.48
C GLU A 12 -22.11 -3.68 -18.94
N LYS A 13 -23.10 -3.74 -19.83
CA LYS A 13 -24.45 -4.16 -19.47
C LYS A 13 -24.57 -5.67 -19.65
N LYS A 14 -24.79 -6.41 -18.56
CA LYS A 14 -25.11 -7.84 -18.61
C LYS A 14 -26.60 -8.06 -18.47
N ASN A 15 -27.18 -8.74 -19.45
CA ASN A 15 -28.59 -9.10 -19.43
C ASN A 15 -28.74 -10.45 -18.74
N PHE A 16 -29.53 -10.48 -17.67
CA PHE A 16 -29.97 -11.70 -17.01
C PHE A 16 -31.40 -12.00 -17.42
N LEU A 17 -31.89 -13.21 -17.12
CA LEU A 17 -33.23 -13.66 -17.54
C LEU A 17 -34.35 -12.69 -17.13
N LEU A 18 -34.20 -12.00 -15.99
CA LEU A 18 -35.25 -11.15 -15.40
C LEU A 18 -34.89 -9.66 -15.30
N PHE A 19 -33.63 -9.28 -15.54
CA PHE A 19 -33.18 -7.90 -15.40
C PHE A 19 -31.82 -7.69 -16.07
N ASP A 20 -31.49 -6.43 -16.30
CA ASP A 20 -30.15 -6.05 -16.75
C ASP A 20 -29.36 -5.42 -15.61
N MET A 21 -28.06 -5.71 -15.53
CA MET A 21 -27.17 -5.19 -14.50
C MET A 21 -25.93 -4.57 -15.13
N ALA A 22 -25.58 -3.37 -14.68
CA ALA A 22 -24.28 -2.78 -14.99
C ALA A 22 -23.17 -3.54 -14.26
N THR A 23 -22.18 -4.02 -15.01
CA THR A 23 -20.99 -4.69 -14.50
C THR A 23 -19.75 -3.91 -14.89
N HIS A 24 -18.68 -4.05 -14.10
CA HIS A 24 -17.49 -3.23 -14.24
C HIS A 24 -16.23 -4.10 -14.33
N PRO A 25 -16.02 -4.87 -15.42
CA PRO A 25 -14.81 -5.65 -15.56
C PRO A 25 -13.57 -4.76 -15.73
N VAL A 26 -12.41 -5.33 -15.40
CA VAL A 26 -11.11 -4.66 -15.55
C VAL A 26 -10.84 -4.44 -17.03
N ALA A 27 -10.59 -3.17 -17.38
CA ALA A 27 -10.19 -2.77 -18.72
C ALA A 27 -8.66 -2.76 -18.85
N ASP A 28 -7.97 -2.15 -17.87
CA ASP A 28 -6.51 -2.14 -17.77
C ASP A 28 -6.01 -3.01 -16.62
N GLY A 29 -5.46 -4.17 -16.96
CA GLY A 29 -4.81 -5.05 -15.99
C GLY A 29 -3.44 -4.54 -15.51
N GLY A 30 -2.82 -3.63 -16.24
CA GLY A 30 -1.50 -3.07 -15.96
C GLY A 30 -1.47 -2.30 -14.64
N ALA A 31 -2.51 -1.51 -14.35
CA ALA A 31 -2.66 -0.83 -13.07
C ALA A 31 -2.63 -1.79 -11.87
N LYS A 32 -3.39 -2.89 -11.98
CA LYS A 32 -3.46 -3.89 -10.91
C LYS A 32 -2.13 -4.62 -10.73
N GLU A 33 -1.45 -4.96 -11.83
CA GLU A 33 -0.16 -5.64 -11.77
C GLU A 33 0.95 -4.73 -11.24
N GLU A 34 0.90 -3.44 -11.54
CA GLU A 34 1.83 -2.44 -11.00
C GLU A 34 1.70 -2.31 -9.48
N ILE A 35 0.47 -2.23 -8.96
CA ILE A 35 0.21 -2.21 -7.52
C ILE A 35 0.70 -3.49 -6.85
N ARG A 36 0.40 -4.66 -7.43
CA ARG A 36 0.89 -5.96 -6.92
C ARG A 36 2.40 -6.02 -6.88
N ARG A 37 3.08 -5.53 -7.92
CA ARG A 37 4.54 -5.46 -7.95
C ARG A 37 5.08 -4.56 -6.85
N ARG A 38 4.48 -3.38 -6.62
CA ARG A 38 4.87 -2.49 -5.52
C ARG A 38 4.71 -3.15 -4.16
N VAL A 39 3.58 -3.80 -3.91
CA VAL A 39 3.34 -4.56 -2.66
C VAL A 39 4.43 -5.60 -2.44
N ARG A 40 4.69 -6.46 -3.45
CA ARG A 40 5.75 -7.47 -3.36
C ARG A 40 7.12 -6.85 -3.10
N ASN A 41 7.49 -5.82 -3.87
CA ASN A 41 8.80 -5.17 -3.73
C ASN A 41 9.03 -4.61 -2.32
N VAL A 42 8.01 -4.00 -1.72
CA VAL A 42 8.10 -3.40 -0.37
C VAL A 42 8.19 -4.46 0.73
N LEU A 43 7.54 -5.61 0.53
CA LEU A 43 7.40 -6.65 1.56
C LEU A 43 8.34 -7.84 1.43
N THR A 44 9.08 -7.97 0.32
CA THR A 44 10.00 -9.10 0.14
C THR A 44 11.44 -8.68 -0.08
N ASN A 45 11.69 -7.48 -0.61
CA ASN A 45 13.05 -7.07 -0.97
C ASN A 45 13.76 -6.42 0.22
N ARG A 46 15.05 -6.75 0.36
CA ARG A 46 15.94 -6.10 1.33
C ARG A 46 16.08 -4.59 1.07
N THR A 47 16.19 -4.21 -0.20
CA THR A 47 16.28 -2.81 -0.63
C THR A 47 15.10 -2.51 -1.53
N VAL A 48 14.30 -1.53 -1.13
CA VAL A 48 13.11 -1.10 -1.85
C VAL A 48 13.49 -0.01 -2.85
N VAL A 49 13.16 -0.26 -4.11
CA VAL A 49 13.23 0.72 -5.19
C VAL A 49 11.84 0.84 -5.77
N LEU A 50 11.31 2.06 -5.80
CA LEU A 50 10.01 2.38 -6.39
C LEU A 50 10.26 3.04 -7.76
N PRO A 51 10.22 2.30 -8.88
CA PRO A 51 10.33 2.92 -10.19
C PRO A 51 9.11 3.81 -10.46
N GLY A 52 9.31 4.91 -11.19
CA GLY A 52 8.20 5.73 -11.68
C GLY A 52 7.24 4.93 -12.56
N SER A 53 5.95 5.22 -12.43
CA SER A 53 4.92 4.68 -13.31
C SER A 53 3.85 5.73 -13.58
N GLN A 54 3.00 5.52 -14.58
CA GLN A 54 1.85 6.42 -14.82
C GLN A 54 0.89 6.53 -13.63
N PHE A 55 0.93 5.56 -12.70
CA PHE A 55 0.09 5.51 -11.49
C PHE A 55 0.81 5.99 -10.24
N LEU A 56 2.14 6.05 -10.27
CA LEU A 56 3.00 6.61 -9.24
C LEU A 56 4.15 7.37 -9.92
N PRO A 57 3.90 8.60 -10.40
CA PRO A 57 4.91 9.38 -11.10
C PRO A 57 6.11 9.72 -10.20
N GLU A 58 7.28 9.99 -10.79
CA GLU A 58 8.50 10.17 -10.00
C GLU A 58 8.49 11.47 -9.20
N GLU A 59 7.84 12.48 -9.74
CA GLU A 59 7.64 13.81 -9.18
C GLU A 59 6.58 13.88 -8.08
N LEU A 60 5.83 12.79 -7.85
CA LEU A 60 4.82 12.76 -6.80
C LEU A 60 5.52 12.83 -5.43
N GLU A 61 5.04 13.69 -4.55
CA GLU A 61 5.55 13.76 -3.17
C GLU A 61 5.22 12.49 -2.39
N PHE A 62 5.94 12.23 -1.29
CA PHE A 62 5.70 11.14 -0.32
C PHE A 62 5.33 9.78 -0.96
N ARG A 63 6.08 9.34 -1.98
CA ARG A 63 5.76 8.11 -2.72
C ARG A 63 5.94 6.88 -1.85
N VAL A 64 6.99 6.90 -1.02
CA VAL A 64 7.32 5.80 -0.10
C VAL A 64 6.26 5.74 0.98
N LEU A 65 5.94 6.87 1.62
CA LEU A 65 4.88 6.92 2.62
C LEU A 65 3.52 6.47 2.05
N ARG A 66 3.11 6.97 0.87
CA ARG A 66 1.87 6.53 0.20
C ARG A 66 1.84 5.03 -0.04
N THR A 67 2.98 4.44 -0.40
CA THR A 67 3.09 2.99 -0.64
C THR A 67 3.00 2.21 0.67
N ILE A 68 3.65 2.67 1.75
CA ILE A 68 3.54 2.08 3.09
C ILE A 68 2.08 2.14 3.57
N THR A 69 1.45 3.31 3.49
CA THR A 69 0.04 3.49 3.87
C THR A 69 -0.88 2.58 3.07
N MET A 70 -0.67 2.43 1.76
CA MET A 70 -1.44 1.51 0.92
C MET A 70 -1.32 0.07 1.40
N VAL A 71 -0.12 -0.38 1.74
CA VAL A 71 0.10 -1.75 2.21
C VAL A 71 -0.52 -1.99 3.59
N CYS A 72 -0.32 -1.06 4.53
CA CYS A 72 -0.94 -1.11 5.85
C CYS A 72 -2.48 -1.08 5.78
N ALA A 73 -3.06 -0.27 4.88
CA ALA A 73 -4.49 -0.24 4.65
C ALA A 73 -5.01 -1.55 4.04
N ALA A 74 -4.28 -2.13 3.07
CA ALA A 74 -4.65 -3.41 2.47
C ALA A 74 -4.60 -4.57 3.47
N TYR A 75 -3.67 -4.50 4.43
CA TYR A 75 -3.57 -5.43 5.54
C TYR A 75 -4.79 -5.34 6.45
N ALA A 76 -5.09 -4.16 6.99
CA ALA A 76 -6.24 -3.97 7.87
C ALA A 76 -7.60 -4.17 7.19
N ALA A 77 -7.65 -4.05 5.85
CA ALA A 77 -8.83 -4.37 5.06
C ALA A 77 -8.94 -5.86 4.66
N ASN A 78 -8.04 -6.73 5.13
CA ASN A 78 -8.00 -8.16 4.83
C ASN A 78 -7.95 -8.50 3.33
N VAL A 79 -7.33 -7.64 2.53
CA VAL A 79 -7.17 -7.85 1.07
C VAL A 79 -5.72 -7.99 0.64
N LEU A 80 -4.76 -7.81 1.54
CA LEU A 80 -3.32 -7.90 1.24
C LEU A 80 -2.92 -9.28 0.68
N GLU A 81 -3.48 -10.36 1.22
CA GLU A 81 -3.14 -11.73 0.82
C GLU A 81 -3.36 -11.97 -0.68
N ASN A 82 -4.36 -11.31 -1.27
CA ASN A 82 -4.69 -11.41 -2.70
C ASN A 82 -3.57 -10.92 -3.64
N ALA A 83 -2.60 -10.15 -3.12
CA ALA A 83 -1.42 -9.70 -3.84
C ALA A 83 -0.20 -10.61 -3.64
N LEU A 84 -0.22 -11.48 -2.62
CA LEU A 84 0.88 -12.33 -2.20
C LEU A 84 0.68 -13.81 -2.56
N THR A 85 -0.42 -14.16 -3.23
CA THR A 85 -0.79 -15.55 -3.56
C THR A 85 0.26 -16.31 -4.38
N THR A 86 1.13 -15.60 -5.12
CA THR A 86 2.20 -16.20 -5.91
C THR A 86 3.45 -16.53 -5.09
N LEU A 87 3.53 -16.10 -3.84
CA LEU A 87 4.67 -16.34 -2.95
C LEU A 87 4.53 -17.68 -2.22
N GLY A 88 5.66 -18.30 -1.88
CA GLY A 88 5.70 -19.47 -1.00
C GLY A 88 5.19 -19.16 0.41
N HIS A 89 4.81 -20.19 1.17
CA HIS A 89 4.27 -20.03 2.53
C HIS A 89 5.18 -19.20 3.44
N GLU A 90 6.46 -19.54 3.54
CA GLU A 90 7.43 -18.82 4.37
C GLU A 90 7.59 -17.34 3.97
N ALA A 91 7.63 -17.06 2.65
CA ALA A 91 7.73 -15.69 2.15
C ALA A 91 6.48 -14.87 2.45
N ARG A 92 5.29 -15.50 2.50
CA ARG A 92 4.05 -14.84 2.91
C ARG A 92 4.06 -14.49 4.39
N GLU A 93 4.45 -15.42 5.26
CA GLU A 93 4.56 -15.15 6.71
C GLU A 93 5.53 -14.00 6.99
N ARG A 94 6.69 -13.99 6.33
CA ARG A 94 7.65 -12.87 6.44
C ARG A 94 7.06 -11.54 5.93
N ALA A 95 6.31 -11.57 4.83
CA ALA A 95 5.64 -10.38 4.32
C ALA A 95 4.58 -9.83 5.30
N PHE A 96 3.80 -10.70 5.95
CA PHE A 96 2.83 -10.27 6.97
C PHE A 96 3.52 -9.67 8.20
N ALA A 97 4.55 -10.34 8.73
CA ALA A 97 5.33 -9.80 9.83
C ALA A 97 5.96 -8.43 9.49
N GLN A 98 6.42 -8.26 8.24
CA GLN A 98 6.93 -6.97 7.78
C GLN A 98 5.83 -5.88 7.77
N VAL A 99 4.59 -6.21 7.39
CA VAL A 99 3.50 -5.21 7.44
C VAL A 99 3.10 -4.87 8.86
N ASP A 100 3.10 -5.83 9.77
CA ASP A 100 2.89 -5.57 11.20
C ASP A 100 3.94 -4.59 11.75
N GLU A 101 5.23 -4.81 11.42
CA GLU A 101 6.31 -3.89 11.79
C GLU A 101 6.07 -2.49 11.20
N LEU A 102 5.76 -2.38 9.90
CA LEU A 102 5.46 -1.10 9.25
C LEU A 102 4.26 -0.41 9.91
N LEU A 103 3.17 -1.14 10.16
CA LEU A 103 1.97 -0.57 10.76
C LEU A 103 2.27 -0.06 12.18
N ALA A 104 3.05 -0.79 12.98
CA ALA A 104 3.46 -0.35 14.30
C ALA A 104 4.35 0.92 14.24
N GLU A 105 5.28 0.99 13.29
CA GLU A 105 6.23 2.10 13.15
C GLU A 105 5.60 3.39 12.63
N TYR A 106 4.67 3.28 11.67
CA TYR A 106 4.05 4.42 10.99
C TYR A 106 2.69 4.81 11.57
N SER A 107 2.17 4.11 12.58
CA SER A 107 0.94 4.48 13.30
C SER A 107 1.16 5.49 14.44
N GLN A 108 2.38 5.95 14.65
CA GLN A 108 2.72 6.93 15.67
C GLN A 108 3.54 8.06 15.05
N TRP A 109 3.26 9.29 15.47
CA TRP A 109 4.01 10.48 15.07
C TRP A 109 4.84 10.99 16.27
N PRO A 110 6.12 11.36 16.08
CA PRO A 110 6.91 11.27 14.85
C PRO A 110 7.21 9.82 14.45
N PHE A 111 7.32 9.55 13.14
CA PHE A 111 7.60 8.21 12.64
C PHE A 111 8.90 7.65 13.24
N ALA A 112 8.84 6.38 13.68
CA ALA A 112 9.96 5.74 14.34
C ALA A 112 11.19 5.64 13.41
N LYS A 113 12.35 6.10 13.88
CA LYS A 113 13.63 5.92 13.19
C LYS A 113 14.25 4.60 13.62
N ARG A 114 13.79 3.47 13.06
CA ARG A 114 14.46 2.18 13.28
C ARG A 114 15.47 1.91 12.16
N GLN A 115 16.73 1.69 12.53
CA GLN A 115 17.79 1.29 11.62
C GLN A 115 17.69 -0.23 11.43
N GLY A 116 17.01 -0.65 10.36
CA GLY A 116 16.83 -2.06 9.99
C GLY A 116 15.73 -2.76 10.78
N GLY A 117 14.64 -3.10 10.09
CA GLY A 117 13.64 -4.04 10.61
C GLY A 117 14.27 -5.39 10.94
N SER A 118 13.67 -6.12 11.89
CA SER A 118 14.27 -7.36 12.44
C SER A 118 14.57 -8.41 11.37
N GLN A 119 13.87 -8.34 10.23
CA GLN A 119 13.97 -9.30 9.12
C GLN A 119 14.86 -8.83 7.96
N GLY A 120 15.40 -7.61 8.02
CA GLY A 120 16.22 -7.05 6.94
C GLY A 120 15.47 -6.78 5.62
N ILE A 121 14.14 -6.89 5.60
CA ILE A 121 13.28 -6.47 4.50
C ILE A 121 13.09 -4.95 4.62
N GLY A 122 13.10 -4.23 3.49
CA GLY A 122 12.87 -2.78 3.49
C GLY A 122 13.90 -1.98 4.29
N ALA A 123 15.16 -2.43 4.35
CA ALA A 123 16.19 -1.84 5.20
C ALA A 123 16.45 -0.34 4.93
N ASN A 124 16.16 0.13 3.72
CA ASN A 124 16.28 1.53 3.32
C ASN A 124 15.00 2.37 3.50
N LEU A 125 13.85 1.76 3.85
CA LEU A 125 12.56 2.46 3.94
C LEU A 125 12.58 3.59 4.97
N GLY A 126 13.14 3.34 6.17
CA GLY A 126 13.21 4.36 7.22
C GLY A 126 14.00 5.60 6.82
N GLN A 127 15.10 5.42 6.06
CA GLN A 127 15.87 6.54 5.52
C GLN A 127 15.08 7.28 4.45
N LEU A 128 14.46 6.56 3.50
CA LEU A 128 13.68 7.17 2.43
C LEU A 128 12.50 8.00 2.98
N VAL A 129 11.78 7.50 3.98
CA VAL A 129 10.70 8.26 4.60
C VAL A 129 11.25 9.47 5.36
N THR A 130 12.38 9.32 6.06
CA THR A 130 13.03 10.45 6.74
C THR A 130 13.41 11.55 5.73
N ASP A 131 13.91 11.18 4.55
CA ASP A 131 14.23 12.13 3.49
C ASP A 131 12.98 12.82 2.93
N GLU A 132 11.88 12.08 2.71
CA GLU A 132 10.58 12.64 2.30
C GLU A 132 10.01 13.63 3.32
N VAL A 133 10.09 13.30 4.62
CA VAL A 133 9.63 14.14 5.74
C VAL A 133 10.48 15.40 5.84
N ASN A 134 11.81 15.26 5.80
CA ASN A 134 12.75 16.39 5.87
C ASN A 134 12.61 17.34 4.68
N GLY A 135 12.25 16.83 3.50
CA GLY A 135 11.97 17.62 2.31
C GLY A 135 10.66 18.41 2.36
N SER A 136 9.78 18.11 3.32
CA SER A 136 8.41 18.65 3.40
C SER A 136 8.03 19.06 4.84
N LYS A 137 8.90 19.82 5.51
CA LYS A 137 8.72 20.23 6.92
C LYS A 137 7.47 21.08 7.17
N ASP A 138 6.97 21.75 6.14
CA ASP A 138 5.71 22.50 6.16
C ASP A 138 4.47 21.60 6.27
N LYS A 139 4.63 20.27 6.12
CA LYS A 139 3.54 19.29 6.08
C LYS A 139 3.48 18.36 7.29
N GLU A 140 4.22 18.65 8.37
CA GLU A 140 4.29 17.79 9.57
C GLU A 140 2.90 17.52 10.19
N LEU A 141 2.04 18.54 10.27
CA LEU A 141 0.68 18.38 10.82
C LEU A 141 -0.17 17.42 9.97
N GLN A 142 0.01 17.43 8.65
CA GLN A 142 -0.68 16.53 7.73
C GLN A 142 -0.16 15.09 7.89
N LEU A 143 1.13 14.92 8.18
CA LEU A 143 1.73 13.61 8.42
C LEU A 143 1.28 12.99 9.75
N GLU A 144 1.05 13.81 10.77
CA GLU A 144 0.45 13.38 12.03
C GLU A 144 -0.96 12.80 11.82
N VAL A 145 -1.77 13.42 10.94
CA VAL A 145 -3.08 12.88 10.57
C VAL A 145 -2.96 11.51 9.88
N VAL A 146 -1.96 11.32 9.02
CA VAL A 146 -1.71 10.02 8.38
C VAL A 146 -1.36 8.95 9.42
N ALA A 147 -0.49 9.28 10.38
CA ALA A 147 -0.13 8.39 11.47
C ALA A 147 -1.36 8.02 12.32
N ALA A 148 -2.20 9.01 12.65
CA ALA A 148 -3.44 8.79 13.39
C ALA A 148 -4.42 7.87 12.64
N CYS A 149 -4.56 8.01 11.31
CA CYS A 149 -5.36 7.08 10.51
C CYS A 149 -4.79 5.66 10.56
N LEU A 150 -3.47 5.49 10.47
CA LEU A 150 -2.82 4.19 10.61
C LEU A 150 -3.00 3.60 12.03
N SER A 151 -3.05 4.45 13.07
CA SER A 151 -3.39 4.00 14.43
C SER A 151 -4.82 3.49 14.57
N VAL A 152 -5.75 3.86 13.69
CA VAL A 152 -7.09 3.24 13.67
C VAL A 152 -6.98 1.83 13.11
N PHE A 153 -6.14 1.62 12.09
CA PHE A 153 -5.96 0.32 11.45
C PHE A 153 -5.41 -0.75 12.40
N THR A 154 -4.59 -0.38 13.38
CA THR A 154 -4.10 -1.31 14.41
C THR A 154 -5.20 -1.86 15.34
N ARG A 155 -6.39 -1.24 15.33
CA ARG A 155 -7.52 -1.65 16.17
C ARG A 155 -8.67 -2.26 15.37
N LEU A 156 -8.58 -2.32 14.04
CA LEU A 156 -9.66 -2.82 13.20
C LEU A 156 -9.93 -4.32 13.40
N ASP A 157 -8.92 -5.10 13.82
CA ASP A 157 -9.10 -6.52 14.17
C ASP A 157 -10.10 -6.73 15.31
N SER A 158 -10.37 -5.70 16.13
CA SER A 158 -11.38 -5.79 17.21
C SER A 158 -12.83 -5.71 16.74
N LEU A 159 -13.06 -5.40 15.46
CA LEU A 159 -14.39 -5.21 14.86
C LEU A 159 -14.85 -6.38 13.98
N LEU A 160 -13.96 -7.33 13.69
CA LEU A 160 -14.22 -8.50 12.86
C LEU A 160 -14.35 -9.77 13.71
#